data_AF-X1KF79-F1
#
_entry.id   AF-X1KF79-F1
#
_cell.length_a   1.000
_cell.length_b   1.000
_cell.length_c   1.000
_cell.angle_alpha   90.00
_cell.angle_beta   90.00
_cell.angle_gamma   90.00
#
_symmetry.space_group_name_H-M   'P 1'
#
loop_
_entity.id
_entity.type
_entity.pdbx_description
1 polymer ?
#
loop_
_entity_poly.entity_id
_entity_poly.type
_entity_poly.pdbx_seq_one_letter_code
_entity_poly.pdbx_strand_id
1 'polypeptide(L)'
;ELQMPRLAPLRTLAKIVLAQAKIAADSGDYKQALELCLSIHKASPHIADGGVLISYLVGISLNVSANQCIMDFLPQISDNPNMLIWLKNRIYDVSEKFPSVKTSINSDLRICAQDISKEKAEYLLKMTGDDIPKDKRQIIRNADEAFFKANKEYFLEYLSACLTAVDLPYPQSYEQLKKLAKKPAIESKKNPDAIMSTFLTPALSRVVNLDLKTRTHFNAVKTALNLYIIKSQD
;
A
#
# COMPACT_ATOMS: atom_id res chain seq x y z
N GLU A 1 -2.82 2.10 23.51
CA GLU A 1 -3.72 1.62 22.43
C GLU A 1 -3.19 2.10 21.09
N LEU A 2 -3.05 1.23 20.09
CA LEU A 2 -2.86 1.68 18.71
C LEU A 2 -4.19 2.30 18.25
N GLN A 3 -4.29 3.63 18.23
CA GLN A 3 -5.38 4.28 17.50
C GLN A 3 -5.20 3.95 16.03
N MET A 4 -6.03 3.04 15.51
CA MET A 4 -6.03 2.78 14.08
C MET A 4 -6.33 4.09 13.34
N PRO A 5 -5.52 4.48 12.35
CA PRO A 5 -5.78 5.70 11.59
C PRO A 5 -7.19 5.63 10.99
N ARG A 6 -7.90 6.76 10.96
CA ARG A 6 -9.26 6.87 10.41
C ARG A 6 -9.23 6.82 8.87
N LEU A 7 -8.78 5.70 8.33
CA LEU A 7 -8.51 5.49 6.90
C LEU A 7 -9.78 5.51 6.05
N ALA A 8 -10.91 5.00 6.58
CA ALA A 8 -12.18 5.03 5.87
C ALA A 8 -12.70 6.46 5.64
N PRO A 9 -12.78 7.34 6.67
CA PRO A 9 -13.06 8.76 6.47
C PRO A 9 -12.13 9.44 5.48
N LEU A 10 -10.83 9.15 5.49
CA LEU A 10 -9.87 9.73 4.54
C LEU A 10 -10.17 9.32 3.08
N ARG A 11 -10.53 8.05 2.85
CA ARG A 11 -10.98 7.60 1.52
C ARG A 11 -12.26 8.30 1.08
N THR A 12 -13.22 8.48 1.98
CA THR A 12 -14.47 9.20 1.69
C THR A 12 -14.19 10.66 1.34
N LEU A 13 -13.35 11.34 2.11
CA LEU A 13 -12.95 12.72 1.85
C LEU A 13 -12.28 12.85 0.48
N ALA A 14 -11.34 11.96 0.15
CA ALA A 14 -10.68 11.98 -1.15
C ALA A 14 -11.67 11.81 -2.31
N LYS A 15 -12.68 10.93 -2.18
CA LYS A 15 -13.74 10.79 -3.18
C LYS A 15 -14.54 12.08 -3.37
N ILE A 16 -14.89 12.77 -2.27
CA ILE A 16 -15.59 14.05 -2.32
C ILE A 16 -14.74 15.09 -3.06
N VAL A 17 -13.45 15.20 -2.73
CA VAL A 17 -12.52 16.12 -3.38
C VAL A 17 -12.37 15.82 -4.88
N LEU A 18 -12.30 14.54 -5.28
CA LEU A 18 -12.27 14.16 -6.70
C LEU A 18 -13.59 14.46 -7.42
N ALA A 19 -14.73 14.30 -6.75
CA ALA A 19 -16.02 14.70 -7.33
C ALA A 19 -16.07 16.21 -7.56
N GLN A 20 -15.57 17.01 -6.60
CA GLN A 20 -15.43 18.46 -6.77
C GLN A 20 -14.48 18.83 -7.91
N ALA A 21 -13.38 18.08 -8.09
CA ALA A 21 -12.46 18.29 -9.20
C ALA A 21 -13.17 18.09 -10.55
N LYS A 22 -14.01 17.05 -10.67
CA LYS A 22 -14.82 16.80 -11.88
C LYS A 22 -15.82 17.93 -12.13
N ILE A 23 -16.54 18.38 -11.10
CA ILE A 23 -17.49 19.51 -11.23
C ILE A 23 -16.77 20.79 -11.68
N ALA A 24 -15.59 21.08 -11.14
CA ALA A 24 -14.80 22.24 -11.54
C ALA A 24 -14.35 22.14 -13.01
N ALA A 25 -13.88 20.97 -13.44
CA ALA A 25 -13.51 20.72 -14.82
C ALA A 25 -14.71 20.86 -15.78
N ASP A 26 -15.88 20.32 -15.43
CA ASP A 26 -17.12 20.45 -16.21
C ASP A 26 -17.58 21.92 -16.33
N SER A 27 -17.19 22.76 -15.37
CA SER A 27 -17.44 24.21 -15.40
C SER A 27 -16.37 25.00 -16.16
N GLY A 28 -15.35 24.33 -16.72
CA GLY A 28 -14.22 24.93 -17.42
C GLY A 28 -13.09 25.44 -16.51
N ASP A 29 -13.22 25.31 -15.18
CA ASP A 29 -12.15 25.68 -14.24
C ASP A 29 -11.17 24.50 -14.03
N TYR A 30 -10.40 24.24 -15.08
CA TYR A 30 -9.38 23.18 -15.07
C TYR A 30 -8.27 23.43 -14.04
N LYS A 31 -7.97 24.69 -13.73
CA LYS A 31 -6.95 25.01 -12.73
C LYS A 31 -7.39 24.53 -11.36
N GLN A 32 -8.63 24.86 -10.95
CA GLN A 32 -9.19 24.39 -9.68
C GLN A 32 -9.29 22.85 -9.66
N ALA A 33 -9.74 22.24 -10.76
CA ALA A 33 -9.81 20.78 -10.87
C ALA A 33 -8.45 20.11 -10.61
N LEU A 34 -7.38 20.63 -11.22
CA LEU A 34 -6.03 20.12 -11.02
C LEU A 34 -5.50 20.40 -9.61
N GLU A 35 -5.77 21.57 -9.03
CA GLU A 35 -5.39 21.88 -7.65
C GLU A 35 -6.04 20.92 -6.65
N LEU A 36 -7.30 20.54 -6.85
CA LEU A 36 -8.00 19.54 -6.04
C LEU A 36 -7.35 18.16 -6.19
N CYS A 37 -7.00 17.72 -7.40
CA CYS A 37 -6.27 16.45 -7.61
C CYS A 37 -4.89 16.48 -6.94
N LEU A 38 -4.15 17.59 -7.06
CA LEU A 38 -2.85 17.79 -6.44
C LEU A 38 -2.93 17.81 -4.92
N SER A 39 -4.04 18.29 -4.33
CA SER A 39 -4.24 18.24 -2.88
C SER A 39 -4.24 16.80 -2.35
N ILE A 40 -4.84 15.87 -3.09
CA ILE A 40 -4.84 14.44 -2.77
C ILE A 40 -3.44 13.86 -2.93
N HIS A 41 -2.71 14.23 -3.99
CA HIS A 41 -1.32 13.82 -4.15
C HIS A 41 -0.41 14.29 -3.01
N LYS A 42 -0.62 15.51 -2.51
CA LYS A 42 0.12 16.03 -1.35
C LYS A 42 -0.22 15.26 -0.07
N ALA A 43 -1.49 14.93 0.15
CA ALA A 43 -1.95 14.21 1.34
C ALA A 43 -1.52 12.73 1.32
N SER A 44 -1.45 12.11 0.14
CA SER A 44 -1.24 10.67 0.00
C SER A 44 0.06 10.14 0.65
N PRO A 45 1.25 10.75 0.47
CA PRO A 45 2.46 10.36 1.17
C PRO A 45 2.33 10.42 2.71
N HIS A 46 1.69 11.46 3.24
CA HIS A 46 1.47 11.59 4.69
C HIS A 46 0.56 10.48 5.24
N ILE A 47 -0.44 10.07 4.45
CA ILE A 47 -1.28 8.93 4.81
C ILE A 47 -0.48 7.63 4.70
N ALA A 48 0.32 7.48 3.65
CA ALA A 48 1.13 6.28 3.44
C ALA A 48 2.20 6.07 4.53
N ASP A 49 2.68 7.16 5.14
CA ASP A 49 3.67 7.17 6.22
C ASP A 49 3.07 6.85 7.60
N GLY A 50 1.79 6.45 7.66
CA GLY A 50 1.10 6.12 8.92
C GLY A 50 1.57 4.84 9.63
N GLY A 51 2.79 4.36 9.38
CA GLY A 51 3.47 3.32 10.15
C GLY A 51 3.02 1.86 9.93
N VAL A 52 1.91 1.63 9.24
CA VAL A 52 1.35 0.28 8.97
C VAL A 52 1.06 0.09 7.49
N LEU A 53 1.02 -1.17 7.05
CA LEU A 53 0.89 -1.51 5.63
C LEU A 53 -0.45 -1.04 5.04
N ILE A 54 -1.52 -1.06 5.83
CA ILE A 54 -2.83 -0.60 5.36
C ILE A 54 -2.84 0.90 5.06
N SER A 55 -2.11 1.72 5.82
CA SER A 55 -1.96 3.15 5.59
C SER A 55 -1.25 3.41 4.26
N TYR A 56 -0.18 2.66 3.99
CA TYR A 56 0.54 2.66 2.72
C TYR A 56 -0.36 2.37 1.52
N LEU A 57 -1.18 1.31 1.61
CA LEU A 57 -2.13 0.92 0.55
C LEU A 57 -3.22 1.96 0.32
N VAL A 58 -3.68 2.66 1.37
CA VAL A 58 -4.61 3.78 1.24
C VAL A 58 -3.95 4.91 0.46
N GLY A 59 -2.73 5.31 0.83
CA GLY A 59 -1.99 6.33 0.10
C GLY A 59 -1.87 6.00 -1.39
N ILE A 60 -1.47 4.77 -1.73
CA ILE A 60 -1.45 4.27 -3.11
C ILE A 60 -2.81 4.47 -3.80
N SER A 61 -3.89 4.01 -3.18
CA SER A 61 -5.24 4.10 -3.75
C SER A 61 -5.66 5.54 -4.03
N LEU A 62 -5.28 6.49 -3.15
CA LEU A 62 -5.58 7.90 -3.34
C LEU A 62 -4.78 8.49 -4.51
N ASN A 63 -3.49 8.17 -4.61
CA ASN A 63 -2.63 8.60 -5.72
C ASN A 63 -3.14 8.07 -7.07
N VAL A 64 -3.53 6.81 -7.15
CA VAL A 64 -4.11 6.22 -8.36
C VAL A 64 -5.38 6.96 -8.78
N SER A 65 -6.25 7.28 -7.82
CA SER A 65 -7.51 7.97 -8.11
C SER A 65 -7.29 9.41 -8.57
N ALA A 66 -6.34 10.12 -7.96
CA ALA A 66 -5.94 11.46 -8.38
C ALA A 66 -5.29 11.48 -9.78
N ASN A 67 -4.39 10.52 -10.06
CA ASN A 67 -3.78 10.38 -11.39
C ASN A 67 -4.84 10.11 -12.46
N GLN A 68 -5.80 9.21 -12.19
CA GLN A 68 -6.89 8.96 -13.12
C GLN A 68 -7.71 10.24 -13.39
N CYS A 69 -8.03 10.98 -12.34
CA CYS A 69 -8.77 12.23 -12.47
C CYS A 69 -8.00 13.29 -13.28
N ILE A 70 -6.68 13.39 -13.11
CA ILE A 70 -5.84 14.28 -13.94
C ILE A 70 -5.87 13.83 -15.41
N MET A 71 -5.75 12.53 -15.67
CA MET A 71 -5.77 11.98 -17.03
C MET A 71 -7.11 12.23 -17.74
N ASP A 72 -8.22 12.28 -17.00
CA ASP A 72 -9.55 12.58 -17.54
C ASP A 72 -9.63 14.04 -18.10
N PHE A 73 -8.83 14.97 -17.56
CA PHE A 73 -8.85 16.40 -17.92
C PHE A 73 -7.65 16.85 -18.77
N LEU A 74 -6.63 16.00 -18.89
CA LEU A 74 -5.39 16.35 -19.57
C LEU A 74 -5.59 16.70 -21.07
N PRO A 75 -6.45 15.99 -21.83
CA PRO A 75 -6.74 16.37 -23.21
C PRO A 75 -7.36 17.76 -23.36
N GLN A 76 -8.16 18.22 -22.41
CA GLN A 76 -8.91 19.47 -22.48
C GLN A 76 -8.03 20.71 -22.24
N ILE A 77 -6.86 20.51 -21.63
CA ILE A 77 -5.86 21.55 -21.38
C ILE A 77 -4.66 21.45 -22.32
N SER A 78 -4.73 20.61 -23.37
CA SER A 78 -3.60 20.31 -24.26
C SER A 78 -3.02 21.54 -24.94
N ASP A 79 -3.86 22.55 -25.19
CA ASP A 79 -3.49 23.74 -25.95
C ASP A 79 -3.06 24.89 -25.02
N ASN A 80 -2.94 24.62 -23.71
CA ASN A 80 -2.51 25.60 -22.71
C ASN A 80 -1.11 25.23 -22.16
N PRO A 81 -0.02 25.64 -22.83
CA PRO A 81 1.35 25.29 -22.43
C PRO A 81 1.69 25.74 -21.01
N ASN A 82 1.19 26.90 -20.59
CA ASN A 82 1.43 27.43 -19.24
C ASN A 82 0.83 26.53 -18.16
N MET A 83 -0.40 26.03 -18.37
CA MET A 83 -1.06 25.12 -17.44
C MET A 83 -0.37 23.76 -17.39
N LEU A 84 0.07 23.24 -18.55
CA LEU A 84 0.81 21.98 -18.63
C LEU A 84 2.17 22.05 -17.91
N ILE A 85 2.94 23.13 -18.12
CA ILE A 85 4.22 23.36 -17.43
C ILE A 85 4.01 23.50 -15.92
N TRP A 86 2.99 24.26 -15.51
CA TRP A 86 2.62 24.38 -14.10
C TRP A 86 2.30 23.01 -13.48
N LEU A 87 1.46 22.20 -14.14
CA LEU A 87 1.05 20.88 -13.66
C LEU A 87 2.25 19.95 -13.56
N LYS A 88 3.14 19.94 -14.58
CA LYS A 88 4.38 19.18 -14.57
C LYS A 88 5.21 19.50 -13.33
N ASN A 89 5.50 20.77 -13.07
CA ASN A 89 6.30 21.17 -11.91
C ASN A 89 5.65 20.67 -10.60
N ARG A 90 4.32 20.81 -10.47
CA ARG A 90 3.60 20.33 -9.28
C ARG A 90 3.62 18.81 -9.12
N ILE A 91 3.49 18.05 -10.20
CA ILE A 91 3.53 16.57 -10.15
C ILE A 91 4.92 16.07 -9.75
N TYR A 92 5.97 16.71 -10.24
CA TYR A 92 7.34 16.37 -9.85
C TYR A 92 7.55 16.59 -8.35
N ASP A 93 7.14 17.75 -7.82
CA ASP A 93 7.25 18.09 -6.39
C ASP A 93 6.60 17.08 -5.43
N VAL A 94 5.47 16.49 -5.85
CA VAL A 94 4.69 15.56 -4.99
C VAL A 94 5.11 14.10 -5.17
N SER A 95 5.60 13.73 -6.35
CA SER A 95 5.90 12.34 -6.70
C SER A 95 7.11 11.74 -5.95
N GLU A 96 8.06 12.57 -5.54
CA GLU A 96 9.32 12.13 -4.92
C GLU A 96 9.18 11.79 -3.42
N LYS A 97 8.04 12.11 -2.81
CA LYS A 97 7.85 12.03 -1.35
C LYS A 97 7.21 10.74 -0.86
N PHE A 98 6.90 9.80 -1.75
CA PHE A 98 6.17 8.60 -1.37
C PHE A 98 7.07 7.64 -0.56
N PRO A 99 6.61 7.12 0.60
CA PRO A 99 7.44 6.28 1.45
C PRO A 99 7.79 4.93 0.80
N SER A 100 8.80 4.27 1.35
CA SER A 100 9.22 2.94 0.88
C SER A 100 8.24 1.85 1.32
N VAL A 101 7.77 1.03 0.37
CA VAL A 101 6.95 -0.17 0.65
C VAL A 101 7.63 -1.12 1.64
N LYS A 102 8.97 -1.24 1.57
CA LYS A 102 9.77 -2.07 2.47
C LYS A 102 9.65 -1.62 3.91
N THR A 103 9.69 -0.32 4.14
CA THR A 103 9.54 0.27 5.48
C THR A 103 8.17 -0.07 6.05
N SER A 104 7.10 0.12 5.28
CA SER A 104 5.74 -0.21 5.71
C SER A 104 5.57 -1.70 6.00
N ILE A 105 6.11 -2.59 5.15
CA ILE A 105 6.10 -4.05 5.38
C ILE A 105 6.85 -4.40 6.67
N ASN A 106 8.05 -3.87 6.87
CA ASN A 106 8.86 -4.14 8.05
C ASN A 106 8.16 -3.70 9.34
N SER A 107 7.61 -2.49 9.36
CA SER A 107 6.89 -1.97 10.53
C SER A 107 5.66 -2.82 10.86
N ASP A 108 4.83 -3.12 9.86
CA ASP A 108 3.59 -3.89 10.03
C ASP A 108 3.87 -5.30 10.57
N LEU A 109 4.82 -6.01 9.96
CA LEU A 109 5.17 -7.37 10.38
C LEU A 109 5.89 -7.39 11.74
N ARG A 110 6.68 -6.36 12.09
CA ARG A 110 7.24 -6.26 13.45
C ARG A 110 6.15 -6.08 14.50
N ILE A 111 5.09 -5.33 14.20
CA ILE A 111 3.93 -5.22 15.08
C ILE A 111 3.27 -6.61 15.24
N CYS A 112 3.05 -7.33 14.14
CA CYS A 112 2.52 -8.70 14.21
C CYS A 112 3.41 -9.61 15.08
N ALA A 113 4.73 -9.54 14.94
CA ALA A 113 5.67 -10.34 15.74
C ALA A 113 5.63 -9.99 17.24
N GLN A 114 5.33 -8.75 17.61
CA GLN A 114 5.10 -8.34 19.00
C GLN A 114 3.77 -8.84 19.56
N ASP A 115 2.83 -9.18 18.68
CA ASP A 115 1.53 -9.72 19.07
C ASP A 115 1.54 -11.24 19.22
N ILE A 116 2.55 -11.95 18.69
CA ILE A 116 2.74 -13.39 18.91
C ILE A 116 3.16 -13.64 20.36
N SER A 117 2.18 -13.74 21.25
CA SER A 117 2.34 -14.08 22.66
C SER A 117 1.11 -14.78 23.22
N LYS A 118 1.27 -15.46 24.35
CA LYS A 118 0.19 -16.18 25.02
C LYS A 118 -0.92 -15.24 25.49
N GLU A 119 -0.54 -14.08 26.01
CA GLU A 119 -1.45 -13.06 26.54
C GLU A 119 -2.36 -12.47 25.45
N LYS A 120 -1.88 -12.48 24.20
CA LYS A 120 -2.60 -11.93 23.04
C LYS A 120 -3.26 -13.00 22.18
N ALA A 121 -3.17 -14.29 22.55
CA ALA A 121 -3.68 -15.40 21.75
C ALA A 121 -5.16 -15.25 21.40
N GLU A 122 -6.03 -15.00 22.40
CA GLU A 122 -7.47 -14.84 22.16
C GLU A 122 -7.79 -13.59 21.33
N TYR A 123 -7.04 -12.51 21.50
CA TYR A 123 -7.17 -11.32 20.65
C TYR A 123 -6.86 -11.65 19.18
N LEU A 124 -5.76 -12.35 18.92
CA LEU A 124 -5.36 -12.78 17.58
C LEU A 124 -6.38 -13.73 16.95
N LEU A 125 -6.91 -14.68 17.72
CA LEU A 125 -7.96 -15.59 17.27
C LEU A 125 -9.27 -14.88 16.93
N LYS A 126 -9.60 -13.81 17.66
CA LYS A 126 -10.77 -12.96 17.37
C LYS A 126 -10.55 -12.12 16.11
N MET A 127 -9.38 -11.52 15.96
CA MET A 127 -9.03 -10.66 14.81
C MET A 127 -9.01 -11.42 13.49
N THR A 128 -8.60 -12.69 13.52
CA THR A 128 -8.49 -13.55 12.33
C THR A 128 -9.81 -14.20 11.94
N GLY A 129 -10.89 -14.02 12.71
CA GLY A 129 -12.22 -14.51 12.34
C GLY A 129 -12.19 -15.98 11.94
N ASP A 130 -12.92 -16.39 10.91
CA ASP A 130 -12.98 -17.80 10.45
C ASP A 130 -11.77 -18.27 9.60
N ASP A 131 -10.76 -17.41 9.41
CA ASP A 131 -9.61 -17.72 8.53
C ASP A 131 -8.67 -18.80 9.10
N ILE A 132 -8.75 -19.07 10.41
CA ILE A 132 -7.97 -20.13 11.08
C ILE A 132 -8.79 -21.43 11.16
N PRO A 133 -8.29 -22.57 10.62
CA PRO A 133 -8.90 -23.88 10.81
C PRO A 133 -9.15 -24.23 12.29
N LYS A 134 -10.28 -24.88 12.61
CA LYS A 134 -10.71 -25.16 13.99
C LYS A 134 -9.67 -25.92 14.82
N ASP A 135 -8.98 -26.87 14.21
CA ASP A 135 -7.89 -27.64 14.79
C ASP A 135 -6.71 -26.74 15.21
N LYS A 136 -6.23 -25.88 14.31
CA LYS A 136 -5.16 -24.91 14.61
C LYS A 136 -5.57 -23.91 15.67
N ARG A 137 -6.84 -23.51 15.67
CA ARG A 137 -7.43 -22.63 16.67
C ARG A 137 -7.32 -23.23 18.08
N GLN A 138 -7.64 -24.52 18.20
CA GLN A 138 -7.54 -25.24 19.47
C GLN A 138 -6.08 -25.41 19.93
N ILE A 139 -5.15 -25.63 18.99
CA ILE A 139 -3.70 -25.65 19.30
C ILE A 139 -3.29 -24.31 19.91
N ILE A 140 -3.62 -23.18 19.27
CA ILE A 140 -3.25 -21.84 19.74
C ILE A 140 -3.81 -21.54 21.13
N ARG A 141 -5.06 -21.95 21.43
CA ARG A 141 -5.68 -21.71 22.75
C ARG A 141 -4.99 -22.45 23.89
N ASN A 142 -4.54 -23.67 23.63
CA ASN A 142 -3.93 -24.53 24.66
C ASN A 142 -2.40 -24.43 24.67
N ALA A 143 -1.82 -23.62 23.79
CA ALA A 143 -0.39 -23.46 23.65
C ALA A 143 0.24 -22.78 24.88
N ASP A 144 1.49 -23.14 25.15
CA ASP A 144 2.31 -22.56 26.20
C ASP A 144 3.22 -21.45 25.63
N GLU A 145 4.03 -20.83 26.50
CA GLU A 145 4.96 -19.77 26.11
C GLU A 145 6.04 -20.26 25.13
N ALA A 146 6.46 -21.53 25.24
CA ALA A 146 7.46 -22.10 24.35
C ALA A 146 6.96 -22.14 22.90
N PHE A 147 5.69 -22.52 22.68
CA PHE A 147 5.05 -22.48 21.37
C PHE A 147 5.06 -21.06 20.76
N PHE A 148 4.67 -20.04 21.53
CA PHE A 148 4.62 -18.66 21.03
C PHE A 148 6.02 -18.12 20.74
N LYS A 149 7.00 -18.45 21.57
CA LYS A 149 8.40 -18.08 21.34
C LYS A 149 8.92 -18.67 20.03
N ALA A 150 8.74 -19.98 19.81
CA ALA A 150 9.18 -20.65 18.58
C ALA A 150 8.47 -20.10 17.33
N ASN A 151 7.15 -19.85 17.42
CA ASN A 151 6.40 -19.24 16.32
C ASN A 151 6.88 -17.82 16.00
N LYS A 152 7.25 -17.03 17.02
CA LYS A 152 7.78 -15.68 16.84
C LYS A 152 9.15 -15.71 16.17
N GLU A 153 10.04 -16.62 16.57
CA GLU A 153 11.35 -16.83 15.95
C GLU A 153 11.18 -17.20 14.47
N TYR A 154 10.35 -18.19 14.17
CA TYR A 154 10.02 -18.58 12.79
C TYR A 154 9.46 -17.40 11.98
N PHE A 155 8.54 -16.61 12.56
CA PHE A 155 7.95 -15.46 11.90
C PHE A 155 8.97 -14.36 11.59
N LEU A 156 9.95 -14.12 12.48
CA LEU A 156 11.01 -13.14 12.26
C LEU A 156 11.99 -13.58 11.16
N GLU A 157 12.32 -14.86 11.08
CA GLU A 157 13.11 -15.41 9.97
C GLU A 157 12.35 -15.28 8.63
N TYR A 158 11.06 -15.60 8.64
CA TYR A 158 10.18 -15.42 7.50
C TYR A 158 10.12 -13.95 7.05
N LEU A 159 9.98 -13.01 7.99
CA LEU A 159 10.05 -11.57 7.74
C LEU A 159 11.36 -11.18 7.06
N SER A 160 12.49 -11.64 7.59
CA SER A 160 13.81 -11.37 7.01
C SER A 160 13.88 -11.80 5.55
N ALA A 161 13.44 -13.04 5.25
CA ALA A 161 13.39 -13.55 3.89
C ALA A 161 12.48 -12.72 2.96
N CYS A 162 11.34 -12.24 3.46
CA CYS A 162 10.45 -11.35 2.71
C CYS A 162 11.10 -10.00 2.41
N LEU A 163 11.77 -9.38 3.38
CA LEU A 163 12.44 -8.09 3.18
C LEU A 163 13.60 -8.21 2.18
N THR A 164 14.37 -9.30 2.22
CA THR A 164 15.38 -9.59 1.21
C THR A 164 14.75 -9.75 -0.18
N ALA A 165 13.59 -10.42 -0.27
CA ALA A 165 12.89 -10.58 -1.55
C ALA A 165 12.38 -9.24 -2.11
N VAL A 166 11.97 -8.29 -1.26
CA VAL A 166 11.53 -6.94 -1.68
C VAL A 166 12.67 -6.14 -2.32
N ASP A 167 13.93 -6.38 -1.95
CA ASP A 167 15.10 -5.68 -2.50
C ASP A 167 15.51 -6.17 -3.89
N LEU A 168 15.00 -7.34 -4.33
CA LEU A 168 15.31 -7.88 -5.65
C LEU A 168 14.63 -7.06 -6.77
N PRO A 169 15.13 -7.12 -8.02
CA PRO A 169 14.42 -6.54 -9.14
C PRO A 169 13.03 -7.18 -9.28
N TYR A 170 12.05 -6.43 -9.81
CA TYR A 170 10.63 -6.77 -9.69
C TYR A 170 10.27 -8.21 -10.11
N PRO A 171 10.71 -8.74 -11.27
CA PRO A 171 10.37 -10.11 -11.66
C PRO A 171 10.84 -11.15 -10.63
N GLN A 172 12.07 -11.00 -10.12
CA GLN A 172 12.62 -11.88 -9.09
C GLN A 172 11.91 -11.70 -7.75
N SER A 173 11.65 -10.44 -7.35
CA SER A 173 10.94 -10.10 -6.12
C SER A 173 9.54 -10.72 -6.08
N TYR A 174 8.77 -10.55 -7.16
CA TYR A 174 7.40 -11.04 -7.26
C TYR A 174 7.33 -12.57 -7.16
N GLU A 175 8.19 -13.28 -7.90
CA GLU A 175 8.21 -14.74 -7.87
C GLU A 175 8.72 -15.27 -6.53
N GLN A 176 9.72 -14.64 -5.93
CA GLN A 176 10.22 -15.03 -4.60
C GLN A 176 9.16 -14.81 -3.52
N LEU A 177 8.46 -13.68 -3.52
CA LEU A 177 7.37 -13.39 -2.58
C LEU A 177 6.19 -14.35 -2.77
N LYS A 178 5.87 -14.77 -4.00
CA LYS A 178 4.85 -15.80 -4.24
C LYS A 178 5.23 -17.17 -3.66
N LYS A 179 6.51 -17.55 -3.76
CA LYS A 179 7.02 -18.78 -3.14
C LYS A 179 6.95 -18.68 -1.62
N LEU A 180 7.45 -17.58 -1.05
CA LEU A 180 7.43 -17.32 0.39
C LEU A 180 6.00 -17.32 0.95
N ALA A 181 5.03 -16.71 0.26
CA ALA A 181 3.64 -16.67 0.72
C ALA A 181 3.00 -18.06 0.93
N LYS A 182 3.49 -19.10 0.24
CA LYS A 182 3.00 -20.48 0.40
C LYS A 182 3.75 -21.25 1.48
N LYS A 183 4.97 -20.80 1.85
CA LYS A 183 5.89 -21.54 2.73
C LYS A 183 5.26 -21.83 4.10
N PRO A 184 4.69 -20.86 4.85
CA PRO A 184 4.07 -21.15 6.14
C PRO A 184 2.95 -22.18 6.06
N ALA A 185 2.08 -22.07 5.05
CA ALA A 185 0.95 -22.98 4.88
C ALA A 185 1.41 -24.43 4.63
N ILE A 186 2.51 -24.61 3.89
CA ILE A 186 3.11 -25.93 3.62
C ILE A 186 3.79 -26.46 4.88
N GLU A 187 4.64 -25.67 5.52
CA GLU A 187 5.46 -26.10 6.67
C GLU A 187 4.62 -26.34 7.92
N SER A 188 3.53 -25.57 8.12
CA SER A 188 2.63 -25.74 9.28
C SER A 188 1.94 -27.11 9.37
N LYS A 189 2.00 -27.92 8.31
CA LYS A 189 1.50 -29.30 8.34
C LYS A 189 2.36 -30.25 9.17
N LYS A 190 3.65 -29.93 9.34
CA LYS A 190 4.64 -30.76 10.05
C LYS A 190 5.44 -29.98 11.09
N ASN A 191 5.41 -28.65 11.03
CA ASN A 191 6.10 -27.75 11.94
C ASN A 191 5.09 -26.82 12.62
N PRO A 192 4.76 -27.01 13.91
CA PRO A 192 3.84 -26.13 14.63
C PRO A 192 4.34 -24.68 14.74
N ASP A 193 5.64 -24.43 14.57
CA ASP A 193 6.26 -23.10 14.65
C ASP A 193 5.87 -22.20 13.46
N ALA A 194 5.36 -22.78 12.39
CA ALA A 194 4.89 -22.05 11.22
C ALA A 194 3.41 -21.63 11.32
N ILE A 195 2.67 -22.06 12.36
CA ILE A 195 1.22 -21.87 12.46
C ILE A 195 0.85 -20.39 12.45
N MET A 196 1.48 -19.57 13.30
CA MET A 196 1.16 -18.14 13.41
C MET A 196 1.41 -17.39 12.09
N SER A 197 2.50 -17.74 11.39
CA SER A 197 2.84 -17.16 10.09
C SER A 197 1.81 -17.43 8.99
N THR A 198 0.95 -18.46 9.12
CA THR A 198 -0.05 -18.77 8.09
C THR A 198 -1.15 -17.73 7.94
N PHE A 199 -1.47 -16.98 8.99
CA PHE A 199 -2.58 -16.02 9.00
C PHE A 199 -2.17 -14.59 9.36
N LEU A 200 -0.96 -14.38 9.90
CA LEU A 200 -0.42 -13.03 10.13
C LEU A 200 0.30 -12.45 8.91
N THR A 201 0.51 -13.26 7.88
CA THR A 201 1.22 -12.84 6.68
C THR A 201 0.27 -12.19 5.66
N PRO A 202 0.46 -10.91 5.30
CA PRO A 202 -0.31 -10.26 4.25
C PRO A 202 0.14 -10.74 2.86
N ALA A 203 -0.65 -10.43 1.83
CA ALA A 203 -0.35 -10.77 0.44
C ALA A 203 0.78 -9.88 -0.15
N LEU A 204 2.01 -10.03 0.33
CA LEU A 204 3.16 -9.17 0.02
C LEU A 204 3.48 -9.06 -1.48
N SER A 205 3.32 -10.14 -2.25
CA SER A 205 3.52 -10.08 -3.71
C SER A 205 2.52 -9.14 -4.40
N ARG A 206 1.28 -9.06 -3.90
CA ARG A 206 0.27 -8.11 -4.40
C ARG A 206 0.61 -6.69 -3.98
N VAL A 207 1.10 -6.50 -2.75
CA VAL A 207 1.55 -5.19 -2.25
C VAL A 207 2.66 -4.61 -3.13
N VAL A 208 3.72 -5.37 -3.41
CA VAL A 208 4.84 -4.92 -4.25
C VAL A 208 4.39 -4.63 -5.68
N ASN A 209 3.50 -5.47 -6.23
CA ASN A 209 2.90 -5.20 -7.55
C ASN A 209 2.10 -3.88 -7.57
N LEU A 210 1.35 -3.58 -6.50
CA LEU A 210 0.62 -2.31 -6.38
C LEU A 210 1.55 -1.10 -6.27
N ASP A 211 2.65 -1.19 -5.50
CA ASP A 211 3.67 -0.13 -5.46
C ASP A 211 4.26 0.12 -6.85
N LEU A 212 4.72 -0.93 -7.53
CA LEU A 212 5.29 -0.79 -8.88
C LEU A 212 4.28 -0.19 -9.87
N LYS A 213 3.03 -0.68 -9.88
CA LYS A 213 1.98 -0.13 -10.75
C LYS A 213 1.79 1.35 -10.49
N THR A 214 1.75 1.76 -9.23
CA THR A 214 1.56 3.17 -8.86
C THR A 214 2.69 4.05 -9.37
N ARG A 215 3.96 3.62 -9.22
CA ARG A 215 5.11 4.32 -9.79
C ARG A 215 5.05 4.39 -11.32
N THR A 216 4.63 3.30 -11.95
CA THR A 216 4.45 3.23 -13.40
C THR A 216 3.38 4.22 -13.88
N HIS A 217 2.24 4.29 -13.18
CA HIS A 217 1.18 5.26 -13.50
C HIS A 217 1.66 6.71 -13.34
N PHE A 218 2.43 7.03 -12.29
CA PHE A 218 3.04 8.36 -12.16
C PHE A 218 3.98 8.68 -13.32
N ASN A 219 4.83 7.74 -13.72
CA ASN A 219 5.71 7.93 -14.87
C ASN A 219 4.91 8.12 -16.16
N ALA A 220 3.81 7.41 -16.35
CA ALA A 220 2.91 7.60 -17.49
C ALA A 220 2.32 9.01 -17.53
N VAL A 221 1.85 9.55 -16.39
CA VAL A 221 1.35 10.94 -16.29
C VAL A 221 2.46 11.93 -16.64
N LYS A 222 3.68 11.76 -16.10
CA LYS A 222 4.84 12.62 -16.42
C LYS A 222 5.17 12.60 -17.91
N THR A 223 5.17 11.41 -18.53
CA THR A 223 5.41 11.27 -19.97
C THR A 223 4.31 11.92 -20.80
N ALA A 224 3.04 11.70 -20.45
CA ALA A 224 1.91 12.33 -21.12
C ALA A 224 2.02 13.86 -21.08
N LEU A 225 2.33 14.43 -19.92
CA LEU A 225 2.56 15.88 -19.77
C LEU A 225 3.67 16.39 -20.69
N ASN A 226 4.80 15.69 -20.77
CA ASN A 226 5.89 16.08 -21.66
C ASN A 226 5.46 16.05 -23.14
N LEU A 227 4.70 15.04 -23.56
CA LEU A 227 4.20 14.93 -24.93
C LEU A 227 3.24 16.08 -25.28
N TYR A 228 2.31 16.42 -24.37
CA TYR A 228 1.40 17.55 -24.57
C TYR A 228 2.16 18.89 -24.63
N ILE A 229 3.18 19.09 -23.78
CA ILE A 229 4.00 20.32 -23.81
C ILE A 229 4.71 20.46 -25.15
N ILE A 230 5.37 19.39 -25.64
CA ILE A 230 6.06 19.43 -26.95
C ILE A 230 5.05 19.78 -28.05
N LYS A 231 3.91 19.10 -28.08
CA LYS A 231 2.88 19.34 -29.10
C LYS A 231 2.30 20.77 -29.05
N SER A 232 2.20 21.37 -27.87
CA SER A 232 1.68 22.74 -27.71
C SER A 232 2.64 23.84 -28.16
N GLN A 233 3.89 23.47 -28.48
CA GLN A 233 4.95 24.39 -28.93
C GLN A 233 5.18 24.33 -30.45
N ASP A 234 4.65 23.30 -31.12
CA ASP A 234 4.64 23.14 -32.57
C ASP A 234 3.43 23.85 -33.21
#